data_AF-X0WH92-F1
#
_entry.id   AF-X0WH92-F1
#
_cell.length_a   1.000
_cell.length_b   1.000
_cell.length_c   1.000
_cell.angle_alpha   90.00
_cell.angle_beta   90.00
_cell.angle_gamma   90.00
#
_symmetry.space_group_name_H-M   'P 1'
#
loop_
_entity.id
_entity.type
_entity.pdbx_description
1 polymer ?
#
loop_
_entity_poly.entity_id
_entity_poly.type
_entity_poly.pdbx_seq_one_letter_code
_entity_poly.pdbx_strand_id
1 'polypeptide(L)'
;EAEKYFKETMAQSEMRPDSTEVTLGKKFDFVDGDALSRATTKMIGVEQGDIKEDDRDSLVFKDLRGVGDFAQDKLTNYQTTRSIRNKMLRKINTARTIRDVVKFDTFNEPVRQTFSKNSAAEVAPQVNPVEMVASSMKTTIMGPGGIQSAQSVMDEAKLINPSHLGFLDPIHTPESEKTGVTSYLPLSVTKKGKEPQIPVFNVKSGKMEHVGPKKFLGANVVMPDQVSWDKKGKPIPVGASVKMAAKDNEVSKGKFKDA
;
A
#
# COMPACT_ATOMS: atom_id res chain seq x y z
N GLU A 1 -18.86 -25.88 -19.70
CA GLU A 1 -19.35 -24.67 -18.97
C GLU A 1 -18.44 -24.32 -17.79
N ALA A 2 -18.14 -25.27 -16.88
CA ALA A 2 -17.24 -25.05 -15.75
C ALA A 2 -15.82 -24.58 -16.13
N GLU A 3 -15.21 -25.15 -17.18
CA GLU A 3 -13.86 -24.73 -17.62
C GLU A 3 -13.85 -23.28 -18.12
N LYS A 4 -14.90 -22.86 -18.83
CA LYS A 4 -15.04 -21.49 -19.34
C LYS A 4 -15.23 -20.52 -18.18
N TYR A 5 -16.10 -20.88 -17.23
CA TYR A 5 -16.30 -20.10 -16.00
C TYR A 5 -15.01 -19.97 -15.17
N PHE A 6 -14.23 -21.04 -15.06
CA PHE A 6 -12.94 -21.03 -14.37
C PHE A 6 -11.94 -20.09 -15.05
N LYS A 7 -11.79 -20.18 -16.38
CA LYS A 7 -10.92 -19.29 -17.15
C LYS A 7 -11.36 -17.83 -17.05
N GLU A 8 -12.65 -17.56 -17.14
CA GLU A 8 -13.20 -16.21 -16.96
C GLU A 8 -12.97 -15.67 -15.56
N THR A 9 -13.12 -16.50 -14.52
CA THR A 9 -12.87 -16.11 -13.12
C THR A 9 -11.40 -15.79 -12.89
N MET A 10 -10.49 -16.61 -13.43
CA MET A 10 -9.05 -16.37 -13.31
C MET A 10 -8.61 -15.13 -14.08
N ALA A 11 -9.16 -14.89 -15.28
CA ALA A 11 -8.89 -13.68 -16.04
C ALA A 11 -9.44 -12.40 -15.38
N GLN A 12 -10.49 -12.52 -14.57
CA GLN A 12 -11.05 -11.41 -13.78
C GLN A 12 -10.32 -11.17 -12.45
N SER A 13 -9.41 -12.07 -12.05
CA SER A 13 -8.59 -11.86 -10.87
C SER A 13 -7.61 -10.71 -11.08
N GLU A 14 -7.35 -9.94 -10.03
CA GLU A 14 -6.39 -8.84 -10.04
C GLU A 14 -5.18 -9.25 -9.19
N MET A 15 -4.01 -9.29 -9.81
CA MET A 15 -2.72 -9.45 -9.12
C MET A 15 -1.92 -8.18 -9.26
N ARG A 16 -1.11 -7.87 -8.24
CA ARG A 16 -0.24 -6.70 -8.28
C ARG A 16 1.03 -7.03 -9.08
N PRO A 17 1.30 -6.32 -10.20
CA PRO A 17 2.47 -6.60 -11.03
C PRO A 17 3.78 -6.38 -10.27
N ASP A 18 3.79 -5.40 -9.37
CA ASP A 18 5.00 -5.05 -8.64
C ASP A 18 5.40 -6.09 -7.59
N SER A 19 4.43 -6.67 -6.89
CA SER A 19 4.65 -7.77 -5.96
C SER A 19 5.01 -9.06 -6.69
N THR A 20 4.32 -9.37 -7.78
CA THR A 20 4.59 -10.59 -8.56
C THR A 20 5.96 -10.58 -9.22
N GLU A 21 6.48 -9.41 -9.61
CA GLU A 21 7.86 -9.31 -10.07
C GLU A 21 8.88 -9.65 -8.98
N VAL A 22 8.64 -9.21 -7.74
CA VAL A 22 9.54 -9.51 -6.61
C VAL A 22 9.40 -10.96 -6.21
N THR A 23 8.18 -11.49 -6.13
CA THR A 23 7.92 -12.86 -5.71
C THR A 23 8.28 -13.89 -6.78
N LEU A 24 7.82 -13.72 -8.03
CA LEU A 24 7.87 -14.73 -9.11
C LEU A 24 8.88 -14.40 -10.23
N GLY A 25 9.57 -13.25 -10.13
CA GLY A 25 10.53 -12.78 -11.14
C GLY A 25 9.89 -12.24 -12.42
N LYS A 26 8.56 -12.13 -12.49
CA LYS A 26 7.82 -11.63 -13.66
C LYS A 26 6.54 -10.93 -13.21
N LYS A 27 6.19 -9.86 -13.94
CA LYS A 27 4.95 -9.10 -13.74
C LYS A 27 3.75 -9.89 -14.25
N PHE A 28 2.73 -10.02 -13.41
CA PHE A 28 1.44 -10.58 -13.77
C PHE A 28 0.30 -9.68 -13.27
N ASP A 29 -0.66 -9.39 -14.15
CA ASP A 29 -1.86 -8.59 -13.84
C ASP A 29 -3.04 -9.45 -13.37
N PHE A 30 -3.08 -10.73 -13.77
CA PHE A 30 -4.13 -11.70 -13.46
C PHE A 30 -3.51 -13.10 -13.31
N VAL A 31 -4.24 -14.01 -12.66
CA VAL A 31 -3.81 -15.40 -12.46
C VAL A 31 -3.82 -16.13 -13.80
N ASP A 32 -2.62 -16.50 -14.25
CA ASP A 32 -2.37 -17.29 -15.47
C ASP A 32 -1.65 -18.61 -15.13
N GLY A 33 -1.64 -19.55 -16.08
CA GLY A 33 -0.93 -20.82 -15.93
C GLY A 33 0.57 -20.66 -15.64
N ASP A 34 1.23 -19.68 -16.26
CA ASP A 34 2.64 -19.34 -15.98
C ASP A 34 2.82 -18.82 -14.54
N ALA A 35 1.91 -17.98 -14.06
CA ALA A 35 1.93 -17.49 -12.68
C ALA A 35 1.79 -18.65 -11.66
N LEU A 36 0.86 -19.57 -11.91
CA LEU A 36 0.67 -20.75 -11.06
C LEU A 36 1.90 -21.66 -11.07
N SER A 37 2.45 -21.96 -12.25
CA SER A 37 3.66 -22.79 -12.39
C SER A 37 4.86 -22.18 -11.64
N ARG A 38 5.06 -20.87 -11.76
CA ARG A 38 6.14 -20.16 -11.05
C ARG A 38 5.91 -20.15 -9.55
N ALA A 39 4.67 -19.95 -9.10
CA ALA A 39 4.33 -20.01 -7.69
C ALA A 39 4.63 -21.41 -7.12
N THR A 40 4.25 -22.49 -7.81
CA THR A 40 4.58 -23.86 -7.39
C THR A 40 6.07 -24.11 -7.36
N THR A 41 6.81 -23.67 -8.38
CA THR A 41 8.27 -23.81 -8.43
C THR A 41 8.93 -23.07 -7.27
N LYS A 42 8.47 -21.85 -6.96
CA LYS A 42 8.96 -21.09 -5.81
C LYS A 42 8.66 -21.80 -4.49
N MET A 43 7.43 -22.30 -4.29
CA MET A 43 7.08 -23.03 -3.06
C MET A 43 7.98 -24.24 -2.84
N ILE A 44 8.28 -25.00 -3.89
CA ILE A 44 9.21 -26.13 -3.82
C ILE A 44 10.63 -25.65 -3.46
N GLY A 45 11.11 -24.58 -4.09
CA GLY A 45 12.44 -24.03 -3.80
C GLY A 45 12.58 -23.44 -2.40
N VAL A 46 11.50 -22.87 -1.84
CA VAL A 46 11.46 -22.40 -0.45
C VAL A 46 11.53 -23.59 0.52
N GLU A 47 10.76 -24.65 0.28
CA GLU A 47 10.80 -25.88 1.09
C GLU A 47 12.18 -26.55 1.05
N GLN A 48 12.87 -26.50 -0.10
CA GLN A 48 14.23 -27.02 -0.27
C GLN A 48 15.31 -26.11 0.35
N GLY A 49 14.97 -24.87 0.71
CA GLY A 49 15.92 -23.88 1.23
C GLY A 49 16.75 -23.16 0.15
N ASP A 50 16.49 -23.41 -1.13
CA ASP A 50 17.19 -22.78 -2.26
C ASP A 50 16.75 -21.33 -2.49
N ILE A 51 15.51 -21.01 -2.09
CA ILE A 51 14.89 -19.69 -2.29
C ILE A 51 14.48 -19.11 -0.93
N LYS A 52 14.80 -17.82 -0.69
CA LYS A 52 14.39 -17.10 0.52
C LYS A 52 12.88 -16.84 0.53
N GLU A 53 12.28 -16.96 1.70
CA GLU A 53 10.89 -16.60 1.96
C GLU A 53 10.64 -15.10 1.72
N ASP A 54 9.41 -14.77 1.29
CA ASP A 54 8.99 -13.38 1.14
C ASP A 54 8.64 -12.78 2.49
N ASP A 55 9.21 -11.61 2.78
CA ASP A 55 8.88 -10.84 3.97
C ASP A 55 7.53 -10.14 3.81
N ARG A 56 6.48 -10.78 4.31
CA ARG A 56 5.10 -10.27 4.29
C ARG A 56 4.96 -8.88 4.92
N ASP A 57 5.85 -8.51 5.84
CA ASP A 57 5.75 -7.25 6.56
C ASP A 57 6.39 -6.07 5.84
N SER A 58 7.16 -6.34 4.79
CA SER A 58 7.71 -5.32 3.92
C SER A 58 6.62 -4.48 3.24
N LEU A 59 6.82 -3.16 3.17
CA LEU A 59 5.93 -2.26 2.43
C LEU A 59 5.83 -2.57 0.94
N VAL A 60 6.79 -3.33 0.40
CA VAL A 60 6.74 -3.85 -0.98
C VAL A 60 5.56 -4.78 -1.22
N PHE A 61 4.96 -5.35 -0.16
CA PHE A 61 3.80 -6.24 -0.24
C PHE A 61 2.53 -5.64 0.40
N LYS A 62 2.60 -4.43 0.95
CA LYS A 62 1.47 -3.73 1.56
C LYS A 62 0.93 -2.64 0.62
N ASP A 63 -0.36 -2.33 0.72
CA ASP A 63 -1.03 -1.25 -0.01
C ASP A 63 -1.46 -0.16 0.98
N LEU A 64 -1.31 1.11 0.58
CA LEU A 64 -1.86 2.24 1.32
C LEU A 64 -3.28 2.53 0.82
N ARG A 65 -4.29 2.13 1.58
CA ARG A 65 -5.71 2.33 1.25
C ARG A 65 -6.25 3.57 1.92
N GLY A 66 -6.97 4.39 1.14
CA GLY A 66 -7.59 5.62 1.61
C GLY A 66 -9.11 5.54 1.52
N VAL A 67 -9.79 6.61 1.94
CA VAL A 67 -11.26 6.68 1.94
C VAL A 67 -11.85 6.41 0.55
N GLY A 68 -11.22 6.95 -0.51
CA GLY A 68 -11.68 6.74 -1.89
C GLY A 68 -11.64 5.28 -2.32
N ASP A 69 -10.63 4.52 -1.90
CA ASP A 69 -10.53 3.09 -2.22
C ASP A 69 -11.60 2.29 -1.48
N PHE A 70 -11.82 2.59 -0.19
CA PHE A 70 -12.87 1.92 0.57
C PHE A 70 -14.26 2.23 -0.01
N ALA A 71 -14.48 3.47 -0.45
CA ALA A 71 -15.72 3.85 -1.14
C ALA A 71 -15.90 3.04 -2.42
N GLN A 72 -14.84 2.92 -3.23
CA GLN A 72 -14.86 2.11 -4.45
C GLN A 72 -15.16 0.64 -4.13
N ASP A 73 -14.45 0.03 -3.17
CA ASP A 73 -14.65 -1.36 -2.77
C ASP A 73 -16.10 -1.63 -2.31
N LYS A 74 -16.70 -0.72 -1.53
CA LYS A 74 -18.09 -0.89 -1.08
C LYS A 74 -19.11 -0.73 -2.20
N LEU A 75 -18.82 0.10 -3.20
CA LEU A 75 -19.67 0.30 -4.37
C LEU A 75 -19.57 -0.86 -5.36
N THR A 76 -18.35 -1.38 -5.61
CA THR A 76 -18.09 -2.45 -6.58
C THR A 76 -18.33 -3.85 -6.01
N ASN A 77 -18.40 -3.99 -4.68
CA ASN A 77 -18.70 -5.26 -4.02
C ASN A 77 -19.89 -5.96 -4.70
N TYR A 78 -19.72 -7.25 -5.01
CA TYR A 78 -20.73 -8.08 -5.65
C TYR A 78 -22.10 -7.99 -4.96
N GLN A 79 -22.15 -7.98 -3.63
CA GLN A 79 -23.41 -7.90 -2.89
C GLN A 79 -24.14 -6.57 -3.14
N THR A 80 -23.39 -5.47 -3.08
CA THR A 80 -23.89 -4.13 -3.39
C THR A 80 -24.36 -4.04 -4.83
N THR A 81 -23.50 -4.42 -5.78
CA THR A 81 -23.79 -4.37 -7.22
C THR A 81 -25.00 -5.21 -7.58
N ARG A 82 -25.11 -6.43 -7.02
CA ARG A 82 -26.27 -7.31 -7.22
C ARG A 82 -27.55 -6.71 -6.63
N SER A 83 -27.47 -6.14 -5.43
CA SER A 83 -28.62 -5.48 -4.78
C SER A 83 -29.11 -4.28 -5.60
N ILE A 84 -28.20 -3.43 -6.06
CA ILE A 84 -28.52 -2.28 -6.92
C ILE A 84 -29.13 -2.77 -8.25
N ARG A 85 -28.50 -3.75 -8.91
CA ARG A 85 -29.00 -4.32 -10.16
C ARG A 85 -30.40 -4.90 -10.01
N ASN A 86 -30.66 -5.65 -8.94
CA ASN A 86 -31.98 -6.23 -8.67
C ASN A 86 -33.05 -5.14 -8.44
N LYS A 87 -32.71 -4.06 -7.72
CA LYS A 87 -33.63 -2.92 -7.50
C LYS A 87 -33.94 -2.20 -8.82
N MET A 88 -32.93 -1.99 -9.68
CA MET A 88 -33.10 -1.40 -11.00
C MET A 88 -33.96 -2.28 -11.92
N LEU A 89 -33.67 -3.59 -11.99
CA LEU A 89 -34.44 -4.54 -12.81
C LEU A 89 -35.92 -4.59 -12.42
N ARG A 90 -36.25 -4.47 -11.12
CA ARG A 90 -37.65 -4.42 -10.68
C ARG A 90 -38.39 -3.17 -11.16
N LYS A 91 -37.68 -2.06 -11.34
CA LYS A 91 -38.26 -0.76 -11.69
C LYS A 91 -38.24 -0.46 -13.19
N ILE A 92 -37.39 -1.14 -13.95
CA ILE A 92 -37.20 -0.86 -15.39
C ILE A 92 -38.49 -0.95 -16.20
N ASN A 93 -39.36 -1.92 -15.88
CA ASN A 93 -40.63 -2.13 -16.60
C ASN A 93 -41.76 -1.19 -16.17
N THR A 94 -41.62 -0.51 -15.03
CA THR A 94 -42.69 0.35 -14.44
C THR A 94 -42.31 1.83 -14.40
N ALA A 95 -41.04 2.16 -14.61
CA ALA A 95 -40.53 3.51 -14.57
C ALA A 95 -40.85 4.28 -15.86
N ARG A 96 -41.23 5.55 -15.72
CA ARG A 96 -41.42 6.47 -16.86
C ARG A 96 -40.13 7.20 -17.21
N THR A 97 -39.25 7.41 -16.23
CA THR A 97 -37.97 8.10 -16.42
C THR A 97 -36.81 7.33 -15.82
N ILE A 98 -35.59 7.57 -16.32
CA ILE A 98 -34.36 6.94 -15.82
C ILE A 98 -34.13 7.24 -14.32
N ARG A 99 -34.52 8.43 -13.86
CA ARG A 99 -34.43 8.83 -12.45
C ARG A 99 -35.28 7.95 -11.53
N ASP A 100 -36.37 7.36 -12.04
CA ASP A 100 -37.22 6.46 -11.27
C ASP A 100 -36.61 5.06 -11.13
N VAL A 101 -35.77 4.67 -12.10
CA VAL A 101 -35.01 3.40 -12.08
C VAL A 101 -33.82 3.52 -11.14
N VAL A 102 -33.09 4.65 -11.20
CA VAL A 102 -31.87 4.88 -10.42
C VAL A 102 -32.13 5.95 -9.35
N LYS A 103 -32.63 5.50 -8.20
CA LYS A 103 -32.85 6.38 -7.03
C LYS A 103 -31.57 6.57 -6.21
N PHE A 104 -31.35 7.78 -5.70
CA PHE A 104 -30.22 8.11 -4.83
C PHE A 104 -30.13 7.21 -3.58
N ASP A 105 -31.28 6.79 -3.03
CA ASP A 105 -31.35 5.88 -1.87
C ASP A 105 -30.64 4.54 -2.08
N THR A 106 -30.47 4.11 -3.34
CA THR A 106 -29.77 2.84 -3.64
C THR A 106 -28.27 2.91 -3.32
N PHE A 107 -27.68 4.12 -3.31
CA PHE A 107 -26.28 4.36 -3.00
C PHE A 107 -26.04 4.79 -1.55
N ASN A 108 -27.09 5.08 -0.78
CA ASN A 108 -26.97 5.52 0.61
C ASN A 108 -26.28 4.47 1.51
N GLU A 109 -26.60 3.18 1.34
CA GLU A 109 -26.02 2.13 2.19
C GLU A 109 -24.50 1.94 1.94
N PRO A 110 -24.00 1.83 0.71
CA PRO A 110 -22.54 1.81 0.46
C PRO A 110 -21.80 3.02 1.01
N VAL A 111 -22.38 4.22 0.91
CA VAL A 111 -21.80 5.44 1.46
C VAL A 111 -21.76 5.37 3.00
N ARG A 112 -22.87 4.97 3.65
CA ARG A 112 -22.90 4.76 5.10
C ARG A 112 -21.92 3.69 5.57
N GLN A 113 -21.73 2.62 4.79
CA GLN A 113 -20.75 1.58 5.11
C GLN A 113 -19.31 2.11 5.07
N THR A 114 -19.03 3.05 4.17
CA THR A 114 -17.70 3.64 4.02
C THR A 114 -17.36 4.58 5.17
N PHE A 115 -18.30 5.46 5.56
CA PHE A 115 -18.04 6.53 6.53
C PHE A 115 -18.49 6.23 7.96
N SER A 116 -19.52 5.41 8.16
CA SER A 116 -20.12 5.19 9.48
C SER A 116 -19.88 3.80 10.06
N LYS A 117 -19.74 2.77 9.20
CA LYS A 117 -19.56 1.37 9.64
C LYS A 117 -18.15 0.82 9.36
N ASN A 118 -17.19 1.71 9.11
CA ASN A 118 -15.81 1.34 8.88
C ASN A 118 -15.01 1.51 10.18
N SER A 119 -14.29 0.48 10.63
CA SER A 119 -13.44 0.57 11.83
C SER A 119 -12.27 1.53 11.66
N ALA A 120 -11.88 1.86 10.42
CA ALA A 120 -10.89 2.90 10.13
C ALA A 120 -11.49 4.32 10.13
N ALA A 121 -12.82 4.47 10.17
CA ALA A 121 -13.45 5.77 10.27
C ALA A 121 -13.52 6.20 11.74
N GLU A 122 -12.65 7.14 12.11
CA GLU A 122 -12.59 7.72 13.45
C GLU A 122 -13.07 9.18 13.44
N VAL A 123 -13.53 9.66 14.59
CA VAL A 123 -13.84 11.08 14.77
C VAL A 123 -12.53 11.84 14.92
N ALA A 124 -12.34 12.86 14.10
CA ALA A 124 -11.13 13.69 14.16
C ALA A 124 -11.04 14.42 15.51
N PRO A 125 -9.93 14.28 16.25
CA PRO A 125 -9.70 15.02 17.49
C PRO A 125 -9.55 16.52 17.19
N GLN A 126 -10.19 17.36 17.99
CA GLN A 126 -10.17 18.83 17.84
C GLN A 126 -9.47 19.51 19.02
N VAL A 127 -8.50 18.82 19.64
CA VAL A 127 -7.80 19.34 20.82
C VAL A 127 -6.84 20.47 20.44
N ASN A 128 -6.04 20.28 19.39
CA ASN A 128 -5.13 21.28 18.88
C ASN A 128 -4.82 21.04 17.38
N PRO A 129 -4.27 22.02 16.66
CA PRO A 129 -3.99 21.89 15.22
C PRO A 129 -2.98 20.79 14.87
N VAL A 130 -2.02 20.52 15.75
CA VAL A 130 -1.00 19.49 15.52
C VAL A 130 -1.63 18.10 15.54
N GLU A 131 -2.50 17.86 16.51
CA GLU A 131 -3.26 16.62 16.67
C GLU A 131 -4.22 16.40 15.50
N MET A 132 -4.84 17.48 15.00
CA MET A 132 -5.67 17.42 13.80
C MET A 132 -4.86 16.98 12.57
N VAL A 133 -3.65 17.53 12.39
CA VAL A 133 -2.75 17.13 11.29
C VAL A 133 -2.25 15.70 11.49
N ALA A 134 -1.81 15.34 12.69
CA ALA A 134 -1.35 13.98 13.00
C ALA A 134 -2.45 12.94 12.74
N SER A 135 -3.68 13.18 13.21
CA SER A 135 -4.82 12.30 12.98
C SER A 135 -5.12 12.11 11.49
N SER A 136 -4.94 13.15 10.65
CA SER A 136 -5.10 13.02 9.20
C SER A 136 -4.03 12.15 8.53
N MET A 137 -2.86 12.01 9.14
CA MET A 137 -1.73 11.18 8.68
C MET A 137 -1.69 9.81 9.36
N LYS A 138 -2.66 9.50 10.22
CA LYS A 138 -2.77 8.22 10.91
C LYS A 138 -3.00 7.09 9.90
N THR A 139 -2.25 6.02 10.05
CA THR A 139 -2.42 4.78 9.27
C THR A 139 -2.51 3.59 10.20
N THR A 140 -3.21 2.55 9.76
CA THR A 140 -3.41 1.33 10.55
C THR A 140 -3.45 0.11 9.65
N ILE A 141 -2.89 -0.99 10.13
CA ILE A 141 -2.94 -2.30 9.47
C ILE A 141 -4.31 -2.98 9.74
N MET A 142 -5.04 -2.49 10.74
CA MET A 142 -6.36 -3.00 11.08
C MET A 142 -7.45 -2.37 10.22
N GLY A 143 -8.50 -3.13 9.94
CA GLY A 143 -9.66 -2.61 9.23
C GLY A 143 -10.27 -3.60 8.24
N PRO A 144 -11.33 -3.19 7.53
CA PRO A 144 -11.90 -4.00 6.47
C PRO A 144 -10.86 -4.23 5.37
N GLY A 145 -10.58 -5.50 5.06
CA GLY A 145 -9.52 -5.88 4.10
C GLY A 145 -8.11 -5.94 4.70
N GLY A 146 -7.93 -5.49 5.93
CA GLY A 146 -6.72 -5.70 6.73
C GLY A 146 -6.98 -6.72 7.86
N ILE A 147 -6.24 -6.57 8.97
CA ILE A 147 -6.40 -7.44 10.14
C ILE A 147 -7.66 -7.01 10.92
N GLN A 148 -8.55 -7.96 11.22
CA GLN A 148 -9.86 -7.64 11.81
C GLN A 148 -9.82 -7.37 13.31
N SER A 149 -8.90 -7.98 14.04
CA SER A 149 -8.81 -7.94 15.50
C SER A 149 -7.36 -7.73 15.95
N ALA A 150 -7.19 -6.96 17.03
CA ALA A 150 -5.87 -6.67 17.60
C ALA A 150 -5.16 -7.96 18.08
N GLN A 151 -5.93 -8.94 18.55
CA GLN A 151 -5.43 -10.25 18.98
C GLN A 151 -4.93 -11.11 17.81
N SER A 152 -5.42 -10.85 16.59
CA SER A 152 -4.94 -11.53 15.38
C SER A 152 -3.68 -10.89 14.80
N VAL A 153 -3.24 -9.75 15.36
CA VAL A 153 -2.00 -9.11 14.93
C VAL A 153 -0.84 -9.89 15.53
N MET A 154 -0.10 -10.56 14.66
CA MET A 154 1.15 -11.24 15.01
C MET A 154 2.17 -10.21 15.53
N ASP A 155 3.00 -10.60 16.49
CA ASP A 155 3.94 -9.66 17.10
C ASP A 155 4.98 -9.16 16.09
N GLU A 156 5.35 -9.95 15.08
CA GLU A 156 6.24 -9.53 14.00
C GLU A 156 5.66 -8.36 13.19
N ALA A 157 4.34 -8.34 13.00
CA ALA A 157 3.66 -7.28 12.25
C ALA A 157 3.63 -5.94 13.00
N LYS A 158 3.91 -5.94 14.32
CA LYS A 158 4.05 -4.73 15.14
C LYS A 158 5.48 -4.17 15.09
N LEU A 159 6.46 -4.98 14.68
CA LEU A 159 7.86 -4.57 14.62
C LEU A 159 8.12 -3.64 13.43
N ILE A 160 9.17 -2.85 13.56
CA ILE A 160 9.61 -1.95 12.49
C ILE A 160 10.38 -2.76 11.46
N ASN A 161 9.87 -2.79 10.24
CA ASN A 161 10.57 -3.37 9.11
C ASN A 161 11.53 -2.33 8.49
N PRO A 162 12.71 -2.72 7.96
CA PRO A 162 13.60 -1.80 7.25
C PRO A 162 12.92 -1.02 6.12
N SER A 163 11.93 -1.62 5.46
CA SER A 163 11.14 -0.98 4.40
C SER A 163 10.29 0.21 4.88
N HIS A 164 10.05 0.36 6.19
CA HIS A 164 9.29 1.47 6.76
C HIS A 164 10.03 2.81 6.65
N LEU A 165 11.37 2.78 6.50
CA LEU A 165 12.20 3.97 6.51
C LEU A 165 11.74 5.00 5.47
N GLY A 166 11.36 6.19 5.96
CA GLY A 166 10.88 7.30 5.13
C GLY A 166 9.40 7.24 4.76
N PHE A 167 8.78 6.05 4.79
CA PHE A 167 7.37 5.87 4.43
C PHE A 167 6.42 5.82 5.64
N LEU A 168 6.88 5.29 6.77
CA LEU A 168 6.15 5.24 8.03
C LEU A 168 7.05 5.81 9.13
N ASP A 169 6.45 6.55 10.06
CA ASP A 169 7.13 7.02 11.26
C ASP A 169 7.31 5.86 12.25
N PRO A 170 8.55 5.45 12.57
CA PRO A 170 8.80 4.36 13.51
C PRO A 170 8.63 4.79 14.99
N ILE A 171 8.65 6.09 15.29
CA ILE A 171 8.62 6.61 16.66
C ILE A 171 7.18 6.92 17.05
N HIS A 172 6.44 7.59 16.16
CA HIS A 172 5.08 7.99 16.46
C HIS A 172 4.14 6.77 16.37
N THR A 173 3.88 6.17 17.52
CA THR A 173 2.91 5.09 17.71
C THR A 173 2.25 5.28 19.09
N PRO A 174 0.97 4.93 19.27
CA PRO A 174 0.39 4.81 20.61
C PRO A 174 1.18 3.80 21.44
N GLU A 175 1.33 4.03 22.75
CA GLU A 175 2.04 3.14 23.68
C GLU A 175 1.16 1.99 24.23
N SER A 176 -0.13 2.00 23.92
CA SER A 176 -1.10 0.99 24.41
C SER A 176 -1.13 -0.27 23.54
N GLU A 177 -2.19 -1.08 23.61
CA GLU A 177 -2.37 -2.30 22.79
C GLU A 177 -2.22 -2.05 21.27
N LYS A 178 -2.43 -0.82 20.82
CA LYS A 178 -2.27 -0.41 19.42
C LYS A 178 -0.82 -0.12 19.00
N THR A 179 0.18 -0.38 19.87
CA THR A 179 1.60 -0.19 19.57
C THR A 179 2.01 -0.98 18.33
N GLY A 180 2.61 -0.30 17.35
CA GLY A 180 3.06 -0.91 16.08
C GLY A 180 1.93 -1.27 15.10
N VAL A 181 0.68 -1.29 15.56
CA VAL A 181 -0.51 -1.54 14.71
C VAL A 181 -1.01 -0.25 14.07
N THR A 182 -0.91 0.84 14.83
CA THR A 182 -1.20 2.20 14.37
C THR A 182 0.10 2.96 14.26
N SER A 183 0.36 3.52 13.10
CA SER A 183 1.53 4.37 12.84
C SER A 183 1.08 5.65 12.14
N TYR A 184 2.01 6.55 11.89
CA TYR A 184 1.73 7.79 11.18
C TYR A 184 2.59 7.88 9.92
N LEU A 185 2.02 8.50 8.89
CA LEU A 185 2.75 8.85 7.69
C LEU A 185 3.57 10.13 7.94
N PRO A 186 4.84 10.17 7.53
CA PRO A 186 5.60 11.41 7.49
C PRO A 186 4.97 12.44 6.55
N LEU A 187 5.20 13.72 6.83
CA LEU A 187 4.68 14.88 6.06
C LEU A 187 5.01 14.85 4.57
N SER A 188 6.12 14.21 4.19
CA SER A 188 6.60 14.14 2.81
C SER A 188 5.96 13.02 1.99
N VAL A 189 5.24 12.10 2.62
CA VAL A 189 4.64 10.95 1.92
C VAL A 189 3.43 11.40 1.12
N THR A 190 3.42 11.01 -0.15
CA THR A 190 2.28 11.22 -1.04
C THR A 190 1.76 9.87 -1.51
N LYS A 191 0.45 9.74 -1.64
CA LYS A 191 -0.15 8.52 -2.15
C LYS A 191 -0.35 8.62 -3.66
N LYS A 192 0.21 7.68 -4.43
CA LYS A 192 -0.03 7.55 -5.87
C LYS A 192 -0.60 6.17 -6.17
N GLY A 193 -1.85 6.12 -6.62
CA GLY A 193 -2.58 4.86 -6.73
C GLY A 193 -2.76 4.22 -5.36
N LYS A 194 -2.27 2.99 -5.16
CA LYS A 194 -2.29 2.29 -3.87
C LYS A 194 -0.93 2.32 -3.14
N GLU A 195 0.08 3.01 -3.68
CA GLU A 195 1.43 3.03 -3.10
C GLU A 195 1.76 4.36 -2.40
N PRO A 196 2.47 4.32 -1.26
CA PRO A 196 3.11 5.51 -0.70
C PRO A 196 4.37 5.85 -1.49
N GLN A 197 4.60 7.14 -1.77
CA GLN A 197 5.77 7.64 -2.46
C GLN A 197 6.43 8.75 -1.67
N ILE A 198 7.76 8.72 -1.62
CA ILE A 198 8.57 9.75 -0.96
C ILE A 198 9.38 10.53 -1.99
N PRO A 199 9.58 11.83 -1.76
CA PRO A 199 10.46 12.64 -2.59
C PRO A 199 11.92 12.31 -2.27
N VAL A 200 12.68 11.90 -3.28
CA VAL A 200 14.12 11.64 -3.21
C VAL A 200 14.86 12.43 -4.28
N PHE A 201 16.07 12.90 -3.98
CA PHE A 201 16.90 13.56 -4.97
C PHE A 201 17.72 12.54 -5.74
N ASN A 202 17.49 12.42 -7.04
CA ASN A 202 18.26 11.53 -7.89
C ASN A 202 19.58 12.22 -8.30
N VAL A 203 20.70 11.68 -7.85
CA VAL A 203 22.05 12.23 -8.09
C VAL A 203 22.41 12.21 -9.57
N LYS A 204 21.91 11.24 -10.34
CA LYS A 204 22.19 11.09 -11.78
C LYS A 204 21.35 12.05 -12.63
N SER A 205 20.07 12.20 -12.31
CA SER A 205 19.16 13.08 -13.06
C SER A 205 19.21 14.53 -12.57
N GLY A 206 19.72 14.77 -11.36
CA GLY A 206 19.79 16.09 -10.73
C GLY A 206 18.42 16.67 -10.37
N LYS A 207 17.38 15.83 -10.25
CA LYS A 207 15.99 16.23 -10.00
C LYS A 207 15.40 15.47 -8.81
N MET A 208 14.41 16.09 -8.18
CA MET A 208 13.56 15.45 -7.19
C MET A 208 12.57 14.50 -7.89
N GLU A 209 12.58 13.22 -7.51
CA GLU A 209 11.69 12.18 -8.01
C GLU A 209 10.87 11.60 -6.85
N HIS A 210 9.60 11.29 -7.09
CA HIS A 210 8.79 10.55 -6.13
C HIS A 210 8.96 9.06 -6.37
N VAL A 211 9.40 8.34 -5.34
CA VAL A 211 9.80 6.94 -5.42
C VAL A 211 9.02 6.11 -4.42
N GLY A 212 8.50 4.97 -4.87
CA GLY A 212 7.81 4.00 -4.03
C GLY A 212 8.77 3.00 -3.35
N PRO A 213 8.29 2.16 -2.42
CA PRO A 213 9.13 1.31 -1.57
C PRO A 213 10.03 0.36 -2.36
N LYS A 214 9.52 -0.22 -3.45
CA LYS A 214 10.26 -1.16 -4.29
C LYS A 214 11.50 -0.55 -4.95
N LYS A 215 11.35 0.62 -5.58
CA LYS A 215 12.47 1.33 -6.21
C LYS A 215 13.40 1.93 -5.15
N PHE A 216 12.89 2.30 -3.98
CA PHE A 216 13.70 2.77 -2.86
C PHE A 216 14.62 1.67 -2.31
N LEU A 217 14.08 0.49 -2.01
CA LEU A 217 14.87 -0.65 -1.48
C LEU A 217 15.87 -1.25 -2.48
N GLY A 218 15.62 -1.09 -3.77
CA GLY A 218 16.54 -1.53 -4.83
C GLY A 218 17.64 -0.52 -5.17
N ALA A 219 17.56 0.71 -4.65
CA ALA A 219 18.51 1.78 -4.94
C ALA A 219 19.47 2.01 -3.78
N ASN A 220 20.66 2.57 -4.08
CA ASN A 220 21.59 2.98 -3.05
C ASN A 220 21.28 4.42 -2.64
N VAL A 221 20.68 4.60 -1.47
CA VAL A 221 20.24 5.92 -0.99
C VAL A 221 21.24 6.46 0.03
N VAL A 222 21.87 7.60 -0.28
CA VAL A 222 22.79 8.26 0.66
C VAL A 222 22.01 8.83 1.84
N MET A 223 22.54 8.66 3.06
CA MET A 223 21.92 9.24 4.24
C MET A 223 21.97 10.77 4.22
N PRO A 224 20.92 11.48 4.68
CA PRO A 224 20.86 12.94 4.63
C PRO A 224 21.99 13.65 5.40
N ASP A 225 22.50 13.05 6.48
CA ASP A 225 23.59 13.60 7.30
C ASP A 225 24.96 13.56 6.60
N GLN A 226 25.09 12.78 5.53
CA GLN A 226 26.34 12.61 4.77
C GLN A 226 26.45 13.57 3.58
N VAL A 227 25.47 14.47 3.41
CA VAL A 227 25.35 15.38 2.28
C VAL A 227 25.09 16.81 2.74
N SER A 228 25.88 17.75 2.23
CA SER A 228 25.63 19.20 2.33
C SER A 228 25.03 19.71 1.03
N TRP A 229 24.19 20.74 1.08
CA TRP A 229 23.55 21.31 -0.10
C TRP A 229 24.19 22.64 -0.47
N ASP A 230 24.65 22.77 -1.71
CA ASP A 230 25.11 24.06 -2.25
C ASP A 230 23.92 25.02 -2.45
N LYS A 231 24.18 26.33 -2.54
CA LYS A 231 23.19 27.38 -2.84
C LYS A 231 22.44 27.16 -4.16
N LYS A 232 22.97 26.30 -5.04
CA LYS A 232 22.37 25.87 -6.32
C LYS A 232 21.55 24.58 -6.23
N GLY A 233 21.30 24.05 -5.02
CA GLY A 233 20.51 22.83 -4.81
C GLY A 233 21.21 21.55 -5.24
N LYS A 234 22.55 21.53 -5.28
CA LYS A 234 23.33 20.33 -5.61
C LYS A 234 23.88 19.68 -4.33
N PRO A 235 23.76 18.35 -4.17
CA PRO A 235 24.33 17.64 -3.04
C PRO A 235 25.86 17.53 -3.17
N ILE A 236 26.57 17.93 -2.11
CA ILE A 236 28.03 17.81 -1.93
C ILE A 236 28.28 16.80 -0.81
N PRO A 237 29.03 15.72 -1.03
CA PRO A 237 29.33 14.75 0.02
C PRO A 237 30.24 15.35 1.09
N VAL A 238 29.99 15.03 2.37
CA VAL A 238 30.79 15.52 3.51
C VAL A 238 32.17 14.84 3.58
N GLY A 239 32.30 13.63 3.02
CA GLY A 239 33.56 12.88 3.00
C GLY A 239 33.76 12.04 1.73
N ALA A 240 34.94 11.43 1.60
CA ALA A 240 35.30 10.59 0.45
C ALA A 240 34.47 9.29 0.38
N SER A 241 34.02 8.79 1.54
CA SER A 241 33.08 7.67 1.68
C SER A 241 31.84 8.13 2.42
N VAL A 242 30.66 7.85 1.88
CA VAL A 242 29.37 8.20 2.47
C VAL A 242 28.65 6.94 2.95
N LYS A 243 27.86 7.06 4.02
CA LYS A 243 26.94 5.99 4.44
C LYS A 243 25.71 6.00 3.53
N MET A 244 25.33 4.82 3.07
CA MET A 244 24.24 4.61 2.14
C MET A 244 23.38 3.44 2.62
N ALA A 245 22.07 3.57 2.50
CA ALA A 245 21.15 2.44 2.54
C ALA A 245 21.27 1.72 1.19
N ALA A 246 21.81 0.51 1.21
CA ALA A 246 21.93 -0.35 0.04
C ALA A 246 20.69 -1.25 -0.08
N LYS A 247 20.81 -2.35 -0.82
CA LYS A 247 19.75 -3.33 -1.00
C LYS A 247 19.16 -3.77 0.35
N ASP A 248 17.84 -3.82 0.42
CA ASP A 248 17.07 -4.17 1.63
C ASP A 248 17.29 -3.18 2.81
N ASN A 249 17.72 -1.95 2.52
CA ASN A 249 18.02 -0.89 3.49
C ASN A 249 19.16 -1.23 4.47
N GLU A 250 20.08 -2.13 4.11
CA GLU A 250 21.30 -2.36 4.89
C GLU A 250 22.26 -1.17 4.78
N VAL A 251 22.81 -0.74 5.93
CA VAL A 251 23.73 0.40 5.97
C VAL A 251 25.12 -0.04 5.51
N SER A 252 25.54 0.47 4.36
CA SER A 252 26.87 0.24 3.79
C SER A 252 27.63 1.55 3.60
N LYS A 253 28.96 1.47 3.46
CA LYS A 253 29.81 2.61 3.08
C LYS A 253 30.18 2.49 1.60
N GLY A 254 29.91 3.53 0.83
CA GLY A 254 30.17 3.57 -0.61
C GLY A 254 30.74 4.91 -1.08
N LYS A 255 31.06 5.01 -2.37
CA LYS A 255 31.38 6.30 -2.99
C LYS A 255 30.07 7.01 -3.32
N PHE A 256 30.06 8.33 -3.18
CA PHE A 256 28.87 9.15 -3.49
C PHE A 256 28.37 8.99 -4.95
N LYS A 257 29.25 8.59 -5.88
CA LYS A 257 28.89 8.34 -7.29
C LYS A 257 28.10 7.04 -7.51
N ASP A 258 28.11 6.14 -6.54
CA ASP A 258 27.42 4.85 -6.60
C ASP A 258 25.95 4.96 -6.14
N ALA A 259 25.53 6.18 -5.78
CA ALA A 259 24.17 6.61 -5.43
C ALA A 259 23.28 6.83 -6.67
#